data_AF-A0A964FNA1-F1
#
_entry.id   AF-A0A964FNA1-F1
#
_cell.length_a   1.000
_cell.length_b   1.000
_cell.length_c   1.000
_cell.angle_alpha   90.00
_cell.angle_beta   90.00
_cell.angle_gamma   90.00
#
_symmetry.space_group_name_H-M   'P 1'
#
loop_
_entity.id
_entity.type
_entity.pdbx_description
1 polymer ?
#
loop_
_entity_poly.entity_id
_entity_poly.type
_entity_poly.pdbx_seq_one_letter_code
_entity_poly.pdbx_strand_id
1 'polypeptide(L)'
;MEPILTPAEINEKRMMLQDYIPAQAALAILEKNNGRIDTSFDELWFRGEKMEIPEQQKGGKSLLQVTMKTLRAELCGNEGLRAQFKEYTKNPGSTPLLTGLIVAIVGLGASSGIPIDPTIATIIVLYLLKIGLNIFCEYTEPA
;
A
#
# COMPACT_ATOMS: atom_id res chain seq x y z
N MET A 1 -3.35 -15.15 -5.08
CA MET A 1 -1.90 -15.22 -4.81
C MET A 1 -1.55 -14.00 -3.98
N GLU A 2 -0.92 -14.17 -2.83
CA GLU A 2 -0.52 -13.04 -1.98
C GLU A 2 0.61 -12.26 -2.67
N PRO A 3 0.51 -10.91 -2.79
CA PRO A 3 1.58 -10.13 -3.39
C PRO A 3 2.78 -10.08 -2.45
N ILE A 4 3.93 -10.50 -2.97
CA ILE A 4 5.21 -10.51 -2.28
C ILE A 4 6.18 -9.63 -3.07
N LEU A 5 6.84 -8.70 -2.40
CA LEU A 5 7.96 -7.95 -2.98
C LEU A 5 9.25 -8.77 -2.84
N THR A 6 10.03 -8.81 -3.90
CA THR A 6 11.37 -9.39 -3.88
C THR A 6 12.33 -8.47 -3.13
N PRO A 7 13.46 -8.99 -2.61
CA PRO A 7 14.51 -8.16 -2.02
C PRO A 7 15.03 -7.07 -2.97
N ALA A 8 15.08 -7.36 -4.28
CA ALA A 8 15.48 -6.40 -5.29
C ALA A 8 14.47 -5.25 -5.41
N GLU A 9 13.17 -5.54 -5.46
CA GLU A 9 12.10 -4.53 -5.47
C GLU A 9 12.14 -3.66 -4.20
N ILE A 10 12.33 -4.27 -3.02
CA ILE A 10 12.45 -3.53 -1.75
C ILE A 10 13.66 -2.59 -1.79
N ASN A 11 14.82 -3.08 -2.22
CA ASN A 11 16.04 -2.28 -2.26
C ASN A 11 15.96 -1.14 -3.29
N GLU A 12 15.36 -1.39 -4.45
CA GLU A 12 15.09 -0.36 -5.46
C GLU A 12 14.25 0.77 -4.85
N LYS A 13 13.12 0.44 -4.22
CA LYS A 13 12.24 1.45 -3.62
C LYS A 13 12.89 2.15 -2.42
N ARG A 14 13.76 1.45 -1.69
CA ARG A 14 14.57 2.04 -0.60
C ARG A 14 15.50 3.14 -1.09
N MET A 15 16.19 2.91 -2.21
CA MET A 15 17.05 3.92 -2.83
C MET A 15 16.24 5.09 -3.37
N MET A 16 15.12 4.81 -4.06
CA MET A 16 14.25 5.86 -4.59
C MET A 16 13.67 6.77 -3.49
N LEU A 17 13.31 6.19 -2.34
CA LEU A 17 12.65 6.87 -1.23
C LEU A 17 13.61 7.14 -0.06
N GLN A 18 14.92 7.22 -0.30
CA GLN A 18 15.94 7.36 0.75
C GLN A 18 15.68 8.56 1.67
N ASP A 19 15.19 9.67 1.11
CA ASP A 19 14.91 10.92 1.81
C ASP A 19 13.49 10.98 2.39
N TYR A 20 12.68 9.93 2.21
CA TYR A 20 11.31 9.85 2.68
C TYR A 20 11.19 8.86 3.85
N ILE A 21 11.40 9.39 5.06
CA ILE A 21 11.47 8.61 6.32
C ILE A 21 10.31 7.61 6.50
N PRO A 22 9.02 7.97 6.25
CA PRO A 22 7.93 7.02 6.46
C PRO A 22 8.04 5.76 5.59
N ALA A 23 8.59 5.88 4.38
CA ALA A 23 8.81 4.73 3.52
C ALA A 23 9.97 3.86 4.00
N GLN A 24 11.01 4.42 4.61
CA GLN A 24 12.10 3.63 5.18
C GLN A 24 11.57 2.70 6.28
N ALA A 25 10.67 3.19 7.14
CA ALA A 25 10.00 2.37 8.14
C ALA A 25 9.16 1.25 7.50
N ALA A 26 8.38 1.56 6.46
CA ALA A 26 7.57 0.56 5.75
C ALA A 26 8.43 -0.52 5.09
N LEU A 27 9.51 -0.13 4.42
CA LEU A 27 10.44 -1.03 3.74
C LEU A 27 11.23 -1.91 4.72
N ALA A 28 11.54 -1.41 5.91
CA ALA A 28 12.15 -2.22 6.96
C ALA A 28 11.20 -3.33 7.47
N ILE A 29 9.90 -3.02 7.63
CA ILE A 29 8.90 -4.03 7.99
C ILE A 29 8.71 -5.04 6.86
N LEU A 30 8.66 -4.59 5.60
CA LEU A 30 8.62 -5.49 4.45
C LEU A 30 9.82 -6.44 4.43
N GLU A 31 11.03 -5.93 4.63
CA GLU A 31 12.24 -6.75 4.67
C GLU A 31 12.20 -7.77 5.82
N LYS A 32 11.82 -7.35 7.03
CA LYS A 32 11.61 -8.22 8.19
C LYS A 32 10.63 -9.36 7.88
N ASN A 33 9.55 -9.05 7.15
CA ASN A 33 8.49 -9.99 6.80
C ASN A 33 8.70 -10.67 5.43
N ASN A 34 9.93 -10.69 4.91
CA ASN A 34 10.30 -11.34 3.65
C ASN A 34 9.45 -10.88 2.44
N GLY A 35 9.14 -9.59 2.40
CA GLY A 35 8.35 -8.94 1.36
C GLY A 35 6.86 -9.23 1.38
N ARG A 36 6.35 -9.97 2.39
CA ARG A 36 4.92 -10.24 2.54
C ARG A 36 4.18 -8.98 2.90
N ILE A 37 3.48 -8.40 1.91
CA ILE A 37 2.76 -7.14 2.07
C ILE A 37 1.69 -7.27 3.15
N ASP A 38 0.92 -8.36 3.12
CA ASP A 38 -0.20 -8.59 4.02
C ASP A 38 0.23 -8.57 5.48
N THR A 39 1.22 -9.42 5.82
CA THR A 39 1.84 -9.49 7.14
C THR A 39 2.44 -8.14 7.57
N SER A 40 3.04 -7.41 6.64
CA SER A 40 3.66 -6.11 6.92
C SER A 40 2.62 -5.02 7.21
N PHE A 41 1.52 -5.03 6.47
CA PHE A 41 0.39 -4.14 6.68
C PHE A 41 -0.23 -4.37 8.06
N ASP A 42 -0.54 -5.63 8.38
CA ASP A 42 -1.15 -6.00 9.66
C ASP A 42 -0.23 -5.61 10.83
N GLU A 43 1.08 -5.91 10.75
CA GLU A 43 2.05 -5.53 11.78
C GLU A 43 2.07 -4.01 12.02
N LEU A 44 2.10 -3.21 10.94
CA LEU A 44 2.12 -1.75 11.05
C LEU A 44 0.82 -1.22 11.66
N TRP A 45 -0.31 -1.78 11.25
CA TRP A 45 -1.61 -1.36 11.77
C TRP A 45 -1.71 -1.55 13.28
N PHE A 46 -1.41 -2.76 13.77
CA PHE A 46 -1.49 -3.06 15.20
C PHE A 46 -0.46 -2.29 16.02
N ARG A 47 0.74 -2.06 15.47
CA ARG A 47 1.76 -1.22 16.12
C ARG A 47 1.29 0.23 16.27
N GLY A 48 0.64 0.80 15.25
CA GLY A 48 0.10 2.15 15.28
C GLY A 48 -1.03 2.33 16.29
N GLU A 49 -1.89 1.32 16.43
CA GLU A 49 -3.01 1.32 17.38
C GLU A 49 -2.61 0.91 18.81
N LYS A 50 -1.34 0.55 19.05
CA LYS A 50 -0.84 -0.04 20.32
C LYS A 50 -1.64 -1.29 20.75
N MET A 51 -2.18 -2.02 19.80
CA MET A 51 -2.92 -3.25 20.05
C MET A 51 -2.04 -4.46 19.74
N GLU A 52 -2.20 -5.54 20.50
CA GLU A 52 -1.57 -6.81 20.16
C GLU A 52 -2.31 -7.46 19.00
N ILE A 53 -1.57 -8.12 18.10
CA ILE A 53 -2.16 -8.86 16.97
C ILE A 53 -3.00 -10.01 17.56
N PRO A 54 -4.33 -10.04 17.39
CA PRO A 54 -5.16 -11.10 17.96
C PRO A 54 -4.78 -12.45 17.35
N GLU A 55 -4.54 -13.48 18.17
CA GLU A 55 -4.16 -14.82 17.70
C GLU A 55 -5.19 -15.46 16.76
N GLN A 56 -6.44 -14.99 16.81
CA GLN A 56 -7.54 -15.37 15.92
C GLN A 56 -7.36 -14.92 14.47
N GLN A 57 -6.47 -13.95 14.18
CA GLN A 57 -6.18 -13.52 12.81
C GLN A 57 -5.16 -14.42 12.09
N LYS A 58 -4.58 -15.43 12.75
CA LYS A 58 -3.68 -16.43 12.12
C LYS A 58 -4.39 -17.35 11.09
N GLY A 59 -5.66 -17.11 10.77
CA GLY A 59 -6.43 -17.81 9.73
C GLY A 59 -7.71 -17.10 9.25
N GLY A 60 -7.89 -15.82 9.57
CA GLY A 60 -9.05 -15.01 9.16
C GLY A 60 -8.81 -14.18 7.89
N LYS A 61 -9.82 -13.43 7.42
CA LYS A 61 -9.61 -12.43 6.35
C LYS A 61 -8.60 -11.40 6.84
N SER A 62 -7.53 -11.16 6.08
CA SER A 62 -6.51 -10.21 6.51
C SER A 62 -7.06 -8.79 6.55
N LEU A 63 -6.50 -7.97 7.43
CA LEU A 63 -6.92 -6.58 7.58
C LEU A 63 -6.62 -5.77 6.31
N LEU A 64 -5.54 -6.11 5.62
CA LEU A 64 -5.26 -5.58 4.28
C LEU A 64 -6.43 -5.84 3.33
N GLN A 65 -6.98 -7.06 3.27
CA GLN A 65 -8.08 -7.38 2.35
C GLN A 65 -9.33 -6.53 2.63
N VAL A 66 -9.67 -6.33 3.90
CA VAL A 66 -10.81 -5.48 4.31
C VAL A 66 -10.54 -4.03 3.93
N THR A 67 -9.35 -3.53 4.24
CA THR A 67 -8.94 -2.15 3.92
C THR A 67 -8.94 -1.91 2.42
N MET A 68 -8.38 -2.83 1.64
CA MET A 68 -8.33 -2.77 0.19
C MET A 68 -9.73 -2.84 -0.43
N LYS A 69 -10.68 -3.56 0.18
CA LYS A 69 -12.08 -3.57 -0.30
C LYS A 69 -12.71 -2.18 -0.20
N THR A 70 -12.51 -1.47 0.92
CA THR A 70 -13.03 -0.11 1.10
C THR A 70 -12.32 0.86 0.16
N LEU A 71 -10.99 0.82 0.12
CA LEU A 71 -10.20 1.70 -0.76
C LEU A 71 -10.48 1.46 -2.24
N ARG A 72 -10.88 0.27 -2.64
CA ARG A 72 -11.23 -0.03 -4.04
C ARG A 72 -12.39 0.84 -4.53
N ALA A 73 -13.45 1.01 -3.74
CA ALA A 73 -14.59 1.83 -4.14
C ALA A 73 -14.17 3.29 -4.34
N GLU A 74 -13.37 3.81 -3.41
CA GLU A 74 -12.92 5.20 -3.40
C GLU A 74 -11.87 5.49 -4.48
N LEU A 75 -10.85 4.63 -4.60
CA LEU A 75 -9.76 4.78 -5.54
C LEU A 75 -10.21 4.58 -6.99
N CYS A 76 -11.04 3.56 -7.26
CA CYS A 76 -11.43 3.23 -8.63
C CYS A 76 -12.47 4.19 -9.21
N GLY A 77 -13.24 4.87 -8.35
CA GLY A 77 -14.10 6.00 -8.71
C GLY A 77 -13.35 7.33 -8.86
N ASN A 78 -12.10 7.43 -8.40
CA ASN A 78 -11.33 8.67 -8.40
C ASN A 78 -10.41 8.77 -9.63
N GLU A 79 -10.88 9.45 -10.68
CA GLU A 79 -10.11 9.65 -11.93
C GLU A 79 -8.76 10.34 -11.72
N GLY A 80 -8.68 11.30 -10.79
CA GLY A 80 -7.45 12.04 -10.49
C GLY A 80 -6.37 11.13 -9.90
N LEU A 81 -6.72 10.31 -8.91
CA LEU A 81 -5.80 9.32 -8.34
C LEU A 81 -5.38 8.29 -9.38
N ARG A 82 -6.33 7.78 -10.17
CA ARG A 82 -6.02 6.84 -11.26
C ARG A 82 -5.05 7.43 -12.28
N ALA A 83 -5.21 8.71 -12.61
CA ALA A 83 -4.30 9.42 -13.50
C ALA A 83 -2.88 9.53 -12.89
N GLN A 84 -2.75 9.81 -11.59
CA GLN A 84 -1.44 9.83 -10.92
C GLN A 84 -0.74 8.47 -10.96
N PHE A 85 -1.47 7.38 -10.70
CA PHE A 85 -0.91 6.03 -10.80
C PHE A 85 -0.46 5.72 -12.22
N LYS A 86 -1.28 6.06 -13.22
CA LYS A 86 -0.93 5.90 -14.64
C LYS A 86 0.32 6.70 -15.01
N GLU A 87 0.46 7.91 -14.47
CA GLU A 87 1.62 8.76 -14.71
C GLU A 87 2.91 8.18 -14.10
N TYR A 88 2.81 7.62 -12.88
CA TYR A 88 3.93 6.88 -12.30
C TYR A 88 4.28 5.62 -13.10
N THR A 89 3.30 4.85 -13.56
CA THR A 89 3.57 3.64 -14.36
C THR A 89 4.31 3.95 -15.67
N LYS A 90 4.11 5.13 -16.26
CA LYS A 90 4.90 5.61 -17.41
C LYS A 90 6.32 6.02 -17.02
N ASN A 91 6.53 6.44 -15.77
CA ASN A 91 7.79 6.98 -15.26
C ASN A 91 8.20 6.33 -13.91
N PRO A 92 8.41 4.99 -13.86
CA PRO A 92 8.50 4.24 -12.61
C PRO A 92 9.72 4.57 -11.73
N GLY A 93 10.70 5.31 -12.25
CA GLY A 93 11.86 5.82 -11.50
C GLY A 93 11.66 7.20 -10.86
N SER A 94 10.49 7.83 -11.04
CA SER A 94 10.23 9.17 -10.52
C SER A 94 9.90 9.15 -9.03
N THR A 95 10.86 9.52 -8.19
CA THR A 95 10.67 9.69 -6.75
C THR A 95 9.54 10.67 -6.42
N PRO A 96 9.42 11.87 -7.03
CA PRO A 96 8.33 12.80 -6.74
C PRO A 96 6.94 12.24 -7.06
N LEU A 97 6.82 11.42 -8.12
CA LEU A 97 5.54 10.77 -8.43
C LEU A 97 5.21 9.68 -7.40
N LEU A 98 6.20 8.88 -6.99
CA LEU A 98 6.00 7.84 -5.98
C LEU A 98 5.61 8.43 -4.62
N THR A 99 6.28 9.50 -4.16
CA THR A 99 5.91 10.20 -2.93
C THR A 99 4.55 10.88 -3.06
N GLY A 100 4.24 11.45 -4.23
CA GLY A 100 2.91 11.99 -4.54
C GLY A 100 1.81 10.96 -4.37
N LEU A 101 1.99 9.73 -4.87
CA LEU A 101 1.03 8.63 -4.68
C LEU A 101 0.83 8.29 -3.21
N ILE A 102 1.90 8.27 -2.41
CA ILE A 102 1.81 7.98 -0.97
C ILE A 102 0.96 9.04 -0.27
N VAL A 103 1.24 10.32 -0.52
CA VAL A 103 0.46 11.44 0.04
C VAL A 103 -1.01 11.37 -0.40
N ALA A 104 -1.25 11.01 -1.65
CA ALA A 104 -2.61 10.91 -2.19
C ALA A 104 -3.42 9.77 -1.52
N ILE A 105 -2.78 8.63 -1.23
CA ILE A 105 -3.39 7.53 -0.47
C ILE A 105 -3.65 7.91 1.00
N VAL A 106 -2.75 8.68 1.64
CA VAL A 106 -3.02 9.25 2.98
C VAL A 106 -4.27 10.13 2.94
N GLY A 107 -4.38 11.02 1.95
CA GLY A 107 -5.56 11.87 1.76
C GLY A 107 -6.85 11.07 1.55
N LEU A 108 -6.79 10.00 0.74
CA LEU A 108 -7.91 9.08 0.52
C LEU A 108 -8.33 8.36 1.80
N GLY A 109 -7.38 7.91 2.62
CA GLY A 109 -7.67 7.31 3.92
C GLY A 109 -8.42 8.27 4.84
N ALA A 110 -7.94 9.51 4.94
CA ALA A 110 -8.55 10.54 5.76
C ALA A 110 -10.00 10.85 5.34
N SER A 111 -10.29 10.93 4.04
CA SER A 111 -11.66 11.16 3.55
C SER A 111 -12.59 9.97 3.75
N SER A 112 -12.03 8.77 3.85
CA SER A 112 -12.77 7.50 4.00
C SER A 112 -12.89 7.05 5.46
N GLY A 113 -12.35 7.82 6.42
CA GLY A 113 -12.33 7.48 7.85
C GLY A 113 -11.39 6.32 8.19
N ILE A 114 -10.43 5.99 7.31
CA ILE A 114 -9.44 4.93 7.51
C ILE A 114 -8.16 5.57 8.07
N PRO A 115 -7.62 5.10 9.21
CA PRO A 115 -6.40 5.64 9.79
C PRO A 115 -5.15 5.22 9.00
N ILE A 116 -4.97 5.82 7.82
CA ILE A 116 -3.82 5.58 6.94
C ILE A 116 -2.77 6.66 7.19
N ASP A 117 -1.70 6.30 7.89
CA ASP A 117 -0.51 7.15 8.00
C ASP A 117 0.41 7.00 6.78
N PRO A 118 1.45 7.85 6.62
CA PRO A 118 2.38 7.75 5.49
C PRO A 118 3.16 6.42 5.38
N THR A 119 3.39 5.72 6.49
CA THR A 119 4.08 4.41 6.50
C THR A 119 3.13 3.31 5.99
N ILE A 120 1.89 3.27 6.46
CA ILE A 120 0.85 2.37 5.96
C ILE A 120 0.54 2.68 4.49
N ALA A 121 0.41 3.95 4.12
CA ALA A 121 0.20 4.37 2.75
C ALA A 121 1.32 3.89 1.81
N THR A 122 2.57 3.85 2.29
CA THR A 122 3.69 3.29 1.51
C THR A 122 3.43 1.82 1.17
N ILE A 123 3.03 1.00 2.14
CA ILE A 123 2.70 -0.42 1.89
C ILE A 123 1.55 -0.55 0.88
N ILE A 124 0.51 0.27 1.02
CA ILE A 124 -0.65 0.27 0.11
C ILE A 124 -0.23 0.63 -1.32
N VAL A 125 0.58 1.68 -1.49
CA VAL A 125 1.06 2.08 -2.81
C VAL A 125 1.89 0.96 -3.43
N LEU A 126 2.81 0.35 -2.68
CA LEU A 126 3.61 -0.77 -3.16
C LEU A 126 2.75 -1.99 -3.53
N TYR A 127 1.69 -2.27 -2.76
CA TYR A 127 0.70 -3.28 -3.10
C TYR A 127 0.04 -3.00 -4.44
N LEU A 128 -0.54 -1.79 -4.61
CA LEU A 128 -1.25 -1.38 -5.81
C LEU A 128 -0.35 -1.41 -7.05
N LEU A 129 0.92 -1.02 -6.90
CA LEU A 129 1.91 -1.12 -7.97
C LEU A 129 2.29 -2.56 -8.28
N LYS A 130 2.41 -3.43 -7.27
CA LYS A 130 2.76 -4.84 -7.45
C LYS A 130 1.68 -5.62 -8.20
N ILE A 131 0.41 -5.36 -7.88
CA ILE A 131 -0.72 -6.04 -8.52
C ILE A 131 -1.18 -5.34 -9.81
N GLY A 132 -0.85 -4.06 -9.98
CA GLY A 132 -1.36 -3.22 -11.05
C GLY A 132 -2.73 -2.62 -10.74
N LEU A 133 -2.87 -1.31 -10.93
CA LEU A 133 -4.11 -0.58 -10.61
C LEU A 133 -5.31 -1.04 -11.46
N ASN A 134 -5.08 -1.41 -12.72
CA ASN A 134 -6.16 -1.94 -13.57
C ASN A 134 -6.72 -3.25 -13.01
N ILE A 135 -5.87 -4.22 -12.66
CA ILE A 135 -6.30 -5.48 -12.04
C ILE A 135 -7.01 -5.20 -10.70
N PHE A 136 -6.51 -4.23 -9.94
CA PHE A 136 -7.17 -3.81 -8.70
C PHE A 136 -8.60 -3.28 -8.94
N CYS A 137 -8.83 -2.53 -10.02
CA CYS A 137 -10.11 -1.89 -10.33
C CYS A 137 -11.04 -2.73 -11.23
N GLU A 138 -10.53 -3.55 -12.14
CA GLU A 138 -11.32 -4.41 -13.05
C GLU A 138 -12.12 -5.47 -12.27
N TYR A 139 -11.71 -5.81 -11.05
CA TYR A 139 -12.52 -6.61 -10.12
C TYR A 139 -13.77 -5.89 -9.57
N THR A 140 -14.12 -4.72 -10.14
CA THR A 140 -15.38 -3.99 -9.90
C THR A 140 -16.24 -3.79 -11.14
N GLU A 141 -15.86 -4.30 -12.31
CA GLU A 141 -16.80 -4.30 -13.44
C GLU A 141 -17.93 -5.29 -13.13
N PRO A 142 -19.19 -4.84 -13.01
CA PRO A 142 -20.30 -5.76 -12.93
C PRO A 142 -20.35 -6.54 -14.25
N ALA A 143 -20.35 -7.87 -14.16
CA ALA A 143 -20.83 -8.72 -15.25
C ALA A 143 -22.32 -8.46 -15.52
#